data_AF-A0A2E0ENS6-F1
#
_entry.id   AF-A0A2E0ENS6-F1
#
_cell.length_a   1.000
_cell.length_b   1.000
_cell.length_c   1.000
_cell.angle_alpha   90.00
_cell.angle_beta   90.00
_cell.angle_gamma   90.00
#
_symmetry.space_group_name_H-M   'P 1'
#
loop_
_entity.id
_entity.type
_entity.pdbx_description
1 polymer ?
#
loop_
_entity_poly.entity_id
_entity_poly.type
_entity_poly.pdbx_seq_one_letter_code
_entity_poly.pdbx_strand_id
1 'polypeptide(L)'
;MNKLDEFIKRLGLTVKEFADEHGFTRGMVYDWIAGRRRPSGPNMDYLYEISDGFLTANDFYHGKVVNSPRKRGELASNLTSSDGVRL
;
A
#
# COMPACT_ATOMS: atom_id res chain seq x y z
N MET A 1 2.81 -9.75 9.13
CA MET A 1 3.10 -10.59 7.94
C MET A 1 2.40 -9.94 6.75
N ASN A 2 3.04 -9.79 5.60
CA ASN A 2 2.43 -9.18 4.40
C ASN A 2 1.42 -10.18 3.78
N LYS A 3 0.23 -9.72 3.36
CA LYS A 3 -0.79 -10.63 2.79
C LYS A 3 -0.34 -11.33 1.51
N LEU A 4 0.53 -10.73 0.71
CA LEU A 4 1.08 -11.38 -0.49
C LEU A 4 1.93 -12.61 -0.11
N ASP A 5 2.75 -12.51 0.93
CA ASP A 5 3.54 -13.65 1.44
C ASP A 5 2.62 -14.75 2.00
N GLU A 6 1.53 -14.37 2.66
CA GLU A 6 0.52 -15.31 3.13
C GLU A 6 -0.18 -16.02 1.96
N PHE A 7 -0.57 -15.28 0.92
CA PHE A 7 -1.20 -15.82 -0.27
C PHE A 7 -0.29 -16.84 -0.98
N ILE A 8 0.98 -16.50 -1.20
CA ILE A 8 1.97 -17.39 -1.82
C ILE A 8 2.11 -18.69 -1.01
N LYS A 9 2.15 -18.60 0.32
CA LYS A 9 2.20 -19.78 1.19
C LYS A 9 0.93 -20.64 1.12
N ARG A 10 -0.25 -20.03 0.98
CA ARG A 10 -1.52 -20.77 0.80
C ARG A 10 -1.55 -21.55 -0.51
N LEU A 11 -0.88 -21.04 -1.55
CA LEU A 11 -0.68 -21.77 -2.80
C LEU A 11 0.35 -22.92 -2.68
N GLY A 12 1.08 -23.00 -1.56
CA GLY A 12 2.14 -23.98 -1.37
C GLY A 12 3.41 -23.67 -2.18
N LEU A 13 3.54 -22.44 -2.69
CA LEU A 13 4.65 -22.02 -3.55
C LEU A 13 5.73 -21.28 -2.75
N THR A 14 6.95 -21.30 -3.28
CA THR A 14 7.97 -20.32 -2.91
C THR A 14 7.76 -19.00 -3.67
N VAL A 15 8.35 -17.91 -3.17
CA VAL A 15 8.35 -16.62 -3.85
C VAL A 15 8.95 -16.70 -5.27
N LYS A 16 9.93 -17.59 -5.48
CA LYS A 16 10.55 -17.78 -6.79
C LYS A 16 9.57 -18.45 -7.76
N GLU A 17 8.94 -19.55 -7.36
CA GLU A 17 7.97 -20.27 -8.20
C GLU A 17 6.78 -19.39 -8.53
N PHE A 18 6.21 -18.69 -7.54
CA PHE A 18 5.15 -17.70 -7.78
C PHE A 18 5.58 -16.63 -8.81
N ALA A 19 6.79 -16.11 -8.68
CA ALA A 19 7.28 -15.11 -9.64
C ALA A 19 7.38 -15.69 -11.05
N ASP A 20 7.96 -16.88 -11.20
CA ASP A 20 8.15 -17.53 -12.49
C ASP A 20 6.81 -17.91 -13.15
N GLU A 21 5.85 -18.43 -12.38
CA GLU A 21 4.51 -18.84 -12.86
C GLU A 21 3.69 -17.65 -13.36
N HIS A 22 3.81 -16.50 -12.69
CA HIS A 22 3.00 -15.32 -12.99
C HIS A 22 3.74 -14.24 -13.81
N GLY A 23 4.95 -14.55 -14.32
CA GLY A 23 5.71 -13.64 -15.19
C GLY A 23 6.32 -12.44 -14.47
N PHE A 24 6.56 -12.54 -13.16
CA PHE A 24 7.25 -11.53 -12.37
C PHE A 24 8.71 -11.89 -12.15
N THR A 25 9.51 -10.90 -11.76
CA THR A 25 10.85 -11.20 -11.23
C THR A 25 10.76 -11.47 -9.74
N ARG A 26 11.57 -12.41 -9.25
CA ARG A 26 11.67 -12.70 -7.81
C ARG A 26 11.94 -11.44 -6.97
N GLY A 27 12.79 -10.54 -7.46
CA GLY A 27 13.11 -9.28 -6.77
C GLY A 27 11.91 -8.34 -6.62
N MET A 28 11.09 -8.23 -7.67
CA MET A 28 9.87 -7.43 -7.68
C MET A 28 8.86 -7.91 -6.63
N VAL A 29 8.67 -9.23 -6.53
CA VAL A 29 7.78 -9.82 -5.51
C VAL A 29 8.31 -9.56 -4.10
N TYR A 30 9.63 -9.71 -3.87
CA TYR A 30 10.23 -9.36 -2.59
C TYR A 30 10.08 -7.88 -2.23
N ASP A 31 10.23 -6.97 -3.19
CA ASP A 31 10.05 -5.54 -2.95
C ASP A 31 8.60 -5.20 -2.53
N TRP A 32 7.62 -5.92 -3.08
CA TRP A 32 6.22 -5.80 -2.68
C TRP A 32 5.97 -6.35 -1.29
N ILE A 33 6.47 -7.55 -0.99
CA ILE A 33 6.35 -8.18 0.33
C ILE A 33 6.98 -7.29 1.41
N ALA A 34 8.15 -6.72 1.13
CA ALA A 34 8.88 -5.84 2.02
C ALA A 34 8.31 -4.41 2.09
N GLY A 35 7.31 -4.07 1.27
CA GLY A 35 6.73 -2.72 1.20
C GLY A 35 7.69 -1.65 0.67
N ARG A 36 8.78 -2.03 -0.01
CA ARG A 36 9.75 -1.09 -0.61
C ARG A 36 9.20 -0.43 -1.85
N ARG A 37 8.39 -1.17 -2.59
CA ARG A 37 7.71 -0.73 -3.80
C ARG A 37 6.28 -1.26 -3.79
N ARG A 38 5.36 -0.52 -4.43
CA ARG A 38 4.00 -0.98 -4.66
C ARG A 38 3.87 -1.63 -6.04
N PRO A 39 2.97 -2.61 -6.20
CA PRO A 39 2.55 -3.04 -7.53
C PRO A 39 2.01 -1.85 -8.33
N SER A 40 2.26 -1.83 -9.64
CA SER A 40 1.58 -0.89 -10.54
C SER A 40 0.10 -1.27 -10.66
N GLY A 41 -0.75 -0.36 -11.17
CA GLY A 41 -2.18 -0.62 -11.38
C GLY A 41 -2.45 -1.98 -12.05
N PRO A 42 -1.89 -2.26 -13.24
CA PRO A 42 -2.11 -3.55 -13.92
C PRO A 42 -1.65 -4.77 -13.13
N ASN A 43 -0.53 -4.67 -12.40
CA ASN A 43 -0.05 -5.77 -11.56
C ASN A 43 -0.96 -5.96 -10.34
N MET A 44 -1.56 -4.88 -9.84
CA MET A 44 -2.47 -4.93 -8.71
C MET A 44 -3.82 -5.51 -9.12
N ASP A 45 -4.34 -5.15 -10.29
CA ASP A 45 -5.54 -5.76 -10.87
C ASP A 45 -5.34 -7.26 -11.06
N TYR A 46 -4.20 -7.66 -11.63
CA TYR A 46 -3.84 -9.07 -11.77
C TYR A 46 -3.76 -9.81 -10.43
N LEU A 47 -3.07 -9.24 -9.44
CA LEU A 47 -2.97 -9.83 -8.10
C LEU A 47 -4.33 -9.94 -7.41
N TYR A 48 -5.22 -8.98 -7.61
CA TYR A 48 -6.59 -9.02 -7.10
C TYR A 48 -7.38 -10.17 -7.74
N GLU A 49 -7.29 -10.33 -9.07
CA GLU A 49 -7.98 -11.39 -9.81
C GLU A 49 -7.50 -12.80 -9.41
N ILE A 50 -6.19 -13.06 -9.42
CA ILE A 50 -5.67 -14.41 -9.10
C ILE A 50 -5.89 -14.80 -7.63
N SER A 51 -6.10 -13.82 -6.76
CA SER A 51 -6.32 -14.04 -5.33
C SER A 51 -7.80 -14.03 -4.94
N ASP A 52 -8.71 -13.97 -5.92
CA ASP A 52 -10.16 -13.88 -5.70
C ASP A 52 -10.53 -12.76 -4.70
N GLY A 53 -9.88 -11.61 -4.87
CA GLY A 53 -10.06 -10.42 -4.02
C GLY A 53 -9.42 -10.48 -2.64
N PHE A 54 -8.65 -11.53 -2.32
CA PHE A 54 -7.91 -11.62 -1.05
C PHE A 54 -6.84 -10.53 -0.92
N LEU A 55 -6.15 -10.22 -2.03
CA LEU A 55 -5.18 -9.14 -2.12
C LEU A 55 -5.85 -7.87 -2.66
N THR A 56 -5.82 -6.82 -1.87
CA THR A 56 -6.30 -5.49 -2.26
C THR A 56 -5.14 -4.51 -2.33
N ALA A 57 -5.32 -3.39 -3.03
CA ALA A 57 -4.31 -2.33 -3.06
C ALA A 57 -3.89 -1.88 -1.65
N ASN A 58 -4.83 -1.84 -0.69
CA ASN A 58 -4.59 -1.45 0.71
C ASN A 58 -3.54 -2.33 1.42
N ASP A 59 -3.41 -3.59 1.02
CA ASP A 59 -2.46 -4.55 1.60
C ASP A 59 -1.00 -4.25 1.22
N PHE A 60 -0.78 -3.29 0.31
CA PHE A 60 0.54 -2.81 -0.10
C PHE A 60 0.86 -1.40 0.47
N TYR A 61 0.00 -0.87 1.36
CA TYR A 61 0.22 0.42 2.04
C TYR A 61 0.95 0.27 3.39
N HIS A 62 1.77 -0.77 3.55
CA HIS A 62 2.54 -0.99 4.78
C HIS A 62 3.97 -0.42 4.65
N GLY A 63 4.10 0.90 4.78
CA GLY A 63 5.40 1.61 4.82
C GLY A 63 5.46 2.75 3.80
N LYS A 64 5.65 4.02 4.16
CA LYS A 64 6.27 4.59 5.35
C LYS A 64 5.24 5.42 6.12
N VAL A 65 5.21 5.29 7.45
CA VAL A 65 5.02 6.49 8.28
C VAL A 65 6.26 7.33 7.99
N VAL A 66 6.22 8.13 6.94
CA VAL A 66 7.12 9.26 6.86
C VAL A 66 6.73 10.12 8.05
N ASN A 67 7.57 10.14 9.08
CA ASN A 67 7.77 11.34 9.87
C ASN A 67 8.27 12.44 8.90
N SER A 68 7.41 12.87 7.98
CA SER A 68 7.51 14.21 7.45
C SER A 68 6.97 15.06 8.59
N PRO A 69 7.78 15.94 9.23
CA PRO A 69 7.17 17.07 9.89
C PRO A 69 6.35 17.76 8.79
N ARG A 70 5.02 17.58 8.80
CA ARG A 70 4.15 18.55 8.15
C ARG A 70 4.63 19.87 8.74
N LYS A 71 5.22 20.73 7.93
CA LYS A 71 5.42 22.12 8.31
C LYS A 71 4.04 22.59 8.78
N ARG A 72 3.87 22.75 10.10
CA ARG A 72 2.79 23.54 10.68
C ARG A 72 3.03 24.94 10.16
N GLY A 73 2.37 25.29 9.07
CA GLY A 73 2.60 26.55 8.35
C GLY A 73 1.42 26.98 7.49
N GLU A 74 0.53 26.07 7.10
CA GLU A 74 -0.70 26.43 6.39
C GLU A 74 -1.82 25.56 6.94
N LEU A 75 -2.65 26.13 7.81
CA LEU A 75 -4.04 25.77 8.11
C LEU A 75 -4.47 26.61 9.32
N ALA A 76 -4.44 27.94 9.18
CA ALA A 76 -5.08 28.87 10.12
C ALA A 76 -5.35 30.21 9.44
N SER A 77 -6.03 30.17 8.30
CA SER A 77 -6.64 31.36 7.71
C SER A 77 -7.92 30.87 7.07
N ASN A 78 -8.97 30.69 7.89
CA ASN A 78 -10.40 30.76 7.55
C ASN A 78 -11.29 30.41 8.75
N LEU A 79 -10.97 30.94 9.94
CA LEU A 79 -11.81 30.83 11.14
C LEU A 79 -11.76 32.14 11.93
N THR A 80 -12.20 33.23 11.29
CA THR A 80 -12.69 34.43 12.01
C THR A 80 -13.96 34.92 11.31
N SER A 81 -15.02 34.13 11.46
CA SER A 81 -16.38 34.66 11.51
C SER A 81 -17.01 34.11 12.78
N SER A 82 -17.05 34.93 13.82
CA SER A 82 -18.04 34.94 14.92
C SER A 82 -17.44 35.75 16.07
N ASP A 83 -17.60 37.08 16.01
CA ASP A 83 -17.67 37.87 17.24
C ASP A 83 -18.80 38.89 17.04
N GLY A 84 -20.01 38.41 17.34
CA GLY A 84 -21.06 39.28 17.81
C GLY A 84 -20.85 39.57 19.30
N VAL A 85 -21.28 40.77 19.68
CA VAL A 85 -21.50 41.26 21.05
C VAL A 85 -20.29 41.90 21.74
N ARG A 86 -20.27 43.24 21.74
CA ARG A 86 -20.03 44.02 22.96
C ARG A 86 -21.05 45.14 23.06
N LEU A 87 -21.62 45.24 24.27
CA LEU A 87 -22.41 46.33 24.82
C LEU A 87 -21.62 47.65 24.83
#